data_AF-A0A1I2M803-F1
#
_entry.id   AF-A0A1I2M803-F1
#
_cell.length_a   1.000
_cell.length_b   1.000
_cell.length_c   1.000
_cell.angle_alpha   90.00
_cell.angle_beta   90.00
_cell.angle_gamma   90.00
#
_symmetry.space_group_name_H-M   'P 1'
#
loop_
_entity.id
_entity.type
_entity.pdbx_description
1 polymer ?
#
loop_
_entity_poly.entity_id
_entity_poly.type
_entity_poly.pdbx_seq_one_letter_code
_entity_poly.pdbx_strand_id
1 'polypeptide(L)' 'LIRLKEKARNLLLSEAGIAHRKRRCWDVEAVFGNIKQNMGFKRFMLRGMEKVTTEIGLIAMAHNLRKFSIA' A
#
# COMPACT_ATOMS: atom_id res chain seq x y z
N LEU A 1 15.96 -20.23 7.87
CA LEU A 1 15.28 -19.76 6.63
C LEU A 1 14.08 -20.61 6.22
N ILE A 2 14.18 -21.95 6.23
CA ILE A 2 13.08 -22.87 5.84
C ILE A 2 11.80 -22.61 6.66
N ARG A 3 11.92 -22.54 7.99
CA ARG A 3 10.81 -22.23 8.91
C ARG A 3 10.03 -20.95 8.55
N LEU A 4 10.73 -19.88 8.15
CA LEU A 4 10.09 -18.61 7.80
C LEU A 4 9.36 -18.69 6.46
N LYS A 5 9.94 -19.40 5.47
CA LYS A 5 9.31 -19.65 4.18
C LYS A 5 8.03 -20.47 4.32
N GLU A 6 8.06 -21.49 5.17
CA GLU A 6 6.91 -22.34 5.44
C GLU A 6 5.78 -21.57 6.16
N LYS A 7 6.13 -20.77 7.17
CA LYS A 7 5.18 -19.87 7.84
C LYS A 7 4.52 -18.89 6.85
N ALA A 8 5.31 -18.26 5.97
CA ALA A 8 4.78 -17.36 4.95
C ALA A 8 3.86 -18.09 3.96
N ARG A 9 4.24 -19.30 3.52
CA ARG A 9 3.43 -20.13 2.62
C ARG A 9 2.07 -20.45 3.25
N ASN A 10 2.05 -20.88 4.52
CA ASN A 10 0.82 -21.21 5.22
C ASN A 10 -0.11 -19.99 5.37
N LEU A 11 0.44 -18.82 5.71
CA LEU A 11 -0.34 -17.59 5.81
C LEU A 11 -0.90 -17.14 4.45
N LEU A 12 -0.09 -17.22 3.39
CA LEU A 12 -0.50 -16.79 2.04
C LEU A 12 -1.53 -17.72 1.38
N LEU A 13 -1.51 -19.01 1.73
CA LEU A 13 -2.44 -20.02 1.21
C LEU A 13 -3.66 -20.24 2.13
N SER A 14 -3.66 -19.67 3.34
CA SER A 14 -4.85 -19.63 4.18
C SER A 14 -6.02 -18.93 3.46
N GLU A 15 -7.25 -19.26 3.82
CA GLU A 15 -8.44 -18.64 3.25
C GLU A 15 -8.43 -17.11 3.41
N ALA A 16 -8.01 -16.62 4.58
CA ALA A 16 -7.78 -15.20 4.82
C ALA A 16 -6.72 -14.61 3.88
N GLY A 17 -5.59 -15.30 3.70
CA GLY A 17 -4.52 -14.88 2.78
C GLY A 17 -5.00 -14.77 1.32
N ILE A 18 -5.84 -15.71 0.88
CA ILE A 18 -6.45 -15.70 -0.45
C ILE A 18 -7.45 -14.54 -0.58
N ALA A 19 -8.29 -14.31 0.43
CA ALA A 19 -9.25 -13.21 0.45
C ALA A 19 -8.53 -11.84 0.39
N HIS A 20 -7.47 -11.66 1.19
CA HIS A 20 -6.63 -10.45 1.12
C HIS A 20 -5.96 -10.28 -0.23
N ARG A 21 -5.47 -11.37 -0.84
CA ARG A 21 -4.87 -11.31 -2.19
C ARG A 21 -5.85 -10.83 -3.23
N LYS A 22 -7.09 -11.35 -3.22
CA LYS A 22 -8.15 -10.91 -4.16
C LYS A 22 -8.54 -9.45 -3.93
N ARG A 23 -8.56 -9.00 -2.67
CA ARG A 23 -8.88 -7.60 -2.31
C ARG A 23 -7.82 -6.60 -2.78
N ARG A 24 -6.54 -7.00 -2.78
CA ARG A 24 -5.41 -6.07 -3.02
C ARG A 24 -5.46 -5.40 -4.39
N CYS A 25 -5.90 -6.10 -5.42
CA CYS A 25 -5.87 -5.62 -6.80
C CYS A 25 -6.71 -4.35 -6.99
N TRP A 26 -7.88 -4.29 -6.35
CA TRP A 26 -8.82 -3.16 -6.51
C TRP A 26 -8.71 -2.12 -5.39
N ASP A 27 -8.22 -2.51 -4.22
CA ASP A 27 -8.09 -1.61 -3.09
C ASP A 27 -6.71 -0.94 -3.08
N VAL A 28 -5.68 -1.68 -2.66
CA VAL A 28 -4.38 -1.11 -2.33
C VAL A 28 -3.49 -0.87 -3.56
N GLU A 29 -3.49 -1.81 -4.51
CA GLU A 29 -2.64 -1.72 -5.72
C GLU A 29 -3.09 -0.56 -6.62
N ALA A 30 -4.40 -0.34 -6.76
CA ALA A 30 -4.97 0.78 -7.50
C ALA A 30 -4.58 2.13 -6.88
N VAL A 31 -4.65 2.27 -5.56
CA VAL A 31 -4.25 3.48 -4.82
C VAL A 31 -2.77 3.80 -5.07
N PHE A 32 -1.89 2.82 -4.93
CA PHE A 32 -0.45 3.02 -5.17
C PHE A 32 -0.14 3.30 -6.64
N GLY A 33 -0.87 2.71 -7.58
CA GLY A 33 -0.77 3.03 -9.00
C GLY A 33 -1.11 4.49 -9.27
N ASN A 34 -2.22 4.98 -8.68
CA ASN A 34 -2.66 6.37 -8.78
C ASN A 34 -1.60 7.34 -8.22
N ILE A 35 -1.08 7.06 -7.02
CA ILE A 35 -0.03 7.87 -6.40
C ILE A 35 1.24 7.93 -7.27
N LYS A 36 1.67 6.81 -7.84
CA LYS A 36 2.94 6.76 -8.60
C LYS A 36 2.81 7.34 -10.00
N GLN A 37 1.76 6.98 -10.73
CA GLN A 37 1.62 7.34 -12.15
C GLN A 37 0.84 8.64 -12.34
N ASN A 38 -0.32 8.78 -11.69
CA ASN A 38 -1.17 9.94 -11.91
C ASN A 38 -0.75 11.14 -11.06
N MET A 39 -0.29 10.92 -9.83
CA MET A 39 0.24 12.00 -8.97
C MET A 39 1.75 12.23 -9.17
N GLY A 40 2.42 11.42 -9.99
CA GLY A 40 3.85 11.56 -10.29
C GLY A 40 4.80 11.29 -9.12
N PHE A 41 4.32 10.73 -8.00
CA PHE A 41 5.14 10.50 -6.82
C PHE A 41 6.00 9.23 -6.97
N LYS A 42 7.20 9.40 -7.53
CA LYS A 42 8.13 8.29 -7.82
C LYS A 42 9.26 8.13 -6.81
N ARG A 43 9.60 9.20 -6.08
CA ARG A 43 10.69 9.23 -5.10
C ARG A 43 10.26 10.08 -3.90
N PHE A 44 10.73 9.70 -2.71
CA PHE A 44 10.61 10.53 -1.51
C PHE A 44 11.53 11.73 -1.63
N MET A 45 11.05 12.88 -1.19
CA MET A 45 11.80 14.13 -1.16
C MET A 45 12.64 14.25 0.13
N LEU A 46 12.21 13.59 1.20
CA LEU A 46 12.88 13.62 2.49
C LEU A 46 13.74 12.36 2.74
N ARG A 47 14.73 12.49 3.62
CA ARG A 47 15.57 11.38 4.09
C ARG A 47 15.34 11.13 5.57
N GLY A 48 15.43 9.85 5.97
CA GLY A 48 15.19 9.39 7.34
C GLY A 48 13.78 8.80 7.51
N MET A 49 13.69 7.71 8.29
CA MET A 49 12.46 6.92 8.44
C MET A 49 11.27 7.75 8.92
N GLU A 50 11.48 8.62 9.91
CA GLU A 50 10.41 9.48 10.45
C GLU A 50 9.83 10.40 9.38
N LYS A 51 10.69 11.14 8.68
CA LYS A 51 10.29 12.11 7.65
C LYS A 51 9.61 11.43 6.46
N VAL A 52 10.15 10.30 6.01
CA VAL A 52 9.55 9.48 4.93
C VAL A 52 8.17 8.97 5.34
N THR A 53 8.00 8.58 6.60
CA THR A 53 6.71 8.12 7.14
C THR A 53 5.68 9.27 7.15
N THR A 54 6.09 10.48 7.53
CA THR A 54 5.23 11.66 7.45
C THR A 54 4.85 11.98 6.00
N GLU A 55 5.79 11.93 5.07
CA GLU A 55 5.57 12.23 3.65
C GLU A 55 4.54 11.28 3.02
N ILE A 56 4.71 9.96 3.19
CA ILE A 56 3.73 8.99 2.67
C ILE A 56 2.37 9.11 3.38
N GLY A 57 2.36 9.44 4.68
CA GLY A 57 1.14 9.65 5.45
C GLY A 57 0.31 10.82 4.91
N LEU A 58 0.95 11.96 4.62
CA LEU A 58 0.29 13.12 4.01
C LEU A 58 -0.30 12.78 2.65
N ILE A 59 0.44 12.05 1.80
CA ILE A 59 -0.03 11.64 0.47
C ILE A 59 -1.25 10.71 0.57
N ALA A 60 -1.21 9.73 1.49
CA ALA A 60 -2.32 8.82 1.70
C ALA A 60 -3.57 9.55 2.22
N MET A 61 -3.40 10.49 3.16
CA MET A 61 -4.51 11.33 3.65
C MET A 61 -5.10 12.18 2.53
N ALA A 62 -4.27 12.86 1.74
CA ALA A 62 -4.73 13.66 0.60
C ALA A 62 -5.49 12.82 -0.43
N HIS A 63 -5.03 11.60 -0.71
CA HIS A 63 -5.71 10.66 -1.58
C HIS A 63 -7.09 10.26 -1.03
N ASN A 64 -7.19 9.99 0.29
CA ASN A 64 -8.46 9.66 0.93
C ASN A 64 -9.42 10.85 0.92
N LEU A 65 -8.95 12.06 1.24
CA LEU A 65 -9.77 13.27 1.20
C LEU A 65 -10.31 13.56 -0.22
N ARG A 66 -9.52 13.31 -1.27
CA ARG A 66 -10.00 13.40 -2.66
C ARG A 66 -11.14 12.43 -2.94
N LYS A 67 -11.08 11.19 -2.41
CA LYS A 67 -12.18 10.23 -2.54
C LYS A 67 -13.44 10.70 -1.82
N PHE A 68 -13.31 11.28 -0.63
CA PHE A 68 -14.44 11.81 0.14
C PHE A 68 -15.07 13.05 -0.52
N SER A 69 -14.27 13.92 -1.15
CA SER A 69 -14.78 15.15 -1.78
C SER A 69 -15.48 14.93 -3.12
N ILE A 70 -15.22 13.80 -3.79
CA ILE A 70 -15.81 13.47 -5.10
C ILE A 70 -17.00 12.49 -4.93
N ALA A 71 -17.20 11.97 -3.72
CA ALA A 71 -18.36 11.18 -3.31
C ALA A 71 -19.48 12.10 -2.80
#